data_AF-A0A7X8IM41-F1
#
_entry.id   AF-A0A7X8IM41-F1
#
_cell.length_a   1.000
_cell.length_b   1.000
_cell.length_c   1.000
_cell.angle_alpha   90.00
_cell.angle_beta   90.00
_cell.angle_gamma   90.00
#
_symmetry.space_group_name_H-M   'P 1'
#
loop_
_entity.id
_entity.type
_entity.pdbx_description
1 polymer ?
#
loop_
_entity_poly.entity_id
_entity_poly.type
_entity_poly.pdbx_seq_one_letter_code
_entity_poly.pdbx_strand_id
1 'polypeptide(L)'
;MSRAKLLILTGLFMGLTGFVLGVGFLFLINVPVEEFLVRQGTSQTLINLAMTGIIALWALTTGGITRCFYHKILRREKPPVMIIYLILGILLLLAAVVFSFLLTTGSPVIARLQGTVSEPGERYVFGPYPDKLRLQELKAEGFDGVISLLSPLIPFEKILLEEEIRHGKEVGIPIHSLPMLPWVSENRESIDQAMELAASSDKRYYIHCYLGKHRADLIKRVLMGQKEESKETPECIYKTKLERGKLSFYQDSRIIMGPYPTEEEFFHLIQRGQFQEIVADFDPEYPRDLTRIKQEEEYCQEMGLKYTVMPIQKQGNKYLGLPELAHYIANLEHKVYVHGFLITEKNRLLDGFLRGGDFERMGRPFPERLQGGEVFRVSYNLFLGPRPRSGEKDLLVKAGITQMQTLDLDENWPPAAAASYIQALPPTRGVSYYEFSSPNYGRSVASILSSRYYGFERDKVPASIGGHNVEVITERLLVGRQPETTEWRILAELGIRTVVQLEEVELPPDKNLQLIKQAVEAEGLRWVLIYRDEDYLNRIAKEVQRDDNPCYVVAEPFIQNAVFIELKSRRI
;
A
#
# COMPACT_ATOMS: atom_id res chain seq x y z
N MET A 1 -17.18 -56.42 5.18
CA MET A 1 -18.11 -55.27 4.94
C MET A 1 -18.26 -55.07 3.43
N SER A 2 -19.43 -54.69 2.90
CA SER A 2 -19.57 -54.47 1.45
C SER A 2 -18.74 -53.27 0.98
N ARG A 3 -18.29 -53.27 -0.28
CA ARG A 3 -17.53 -52.14 -0.87
C ARG A 3 -18.28 -50.82 -0.75
N ALA A 4 -19.60 -50.83 -0.95
CA ALA A 4 -20.46 -49.66 -0.79
C ALA A 4 -20.42 -49.10 0.64
N LYS A 5 -20.57 -49.96 1.66
CA LYS A 5 -20.47 -49.53 3.08
C LYS A 5 -19.10 -48.94 3.41
N LEU A 6 -18.04 -49.52 2.86
CA LEU A 6 -16.66 -49.06 3.05
C LEU A 6 -16.46 -47.64 2.50
N LEU A 7 -16.97 -47.37 1.29
CA LEU A 7 -16.92 -46.06 0.65
C LEU A 7 -17.72 -45.01 1.44
N ILE A 8 -18.94 -45.35 1.87
CA ILE A 8 -19.80 -44.45 2.66
C ILE A 8 -19.12 -44.05 3.97
N LEU A 9 -18.59 -45.02 4.74
CA LEU A 9 -17.94 -44.72 6.02
C LEU A 9 -16.64 -43.91 5.85
N THR A 10 -15.90 -44.15 4.75
CA THR A 10 -14.71 -43.37 4.42
C THR A 10 -15.09 -41.93 4.06
N GLY A 11 -16.12 -41.74 3.24
CA GLY A 11 -16.62 -40.42 2.88
C GLY A 11 -17.15 -39.63 4.07
N LEU A 12 -17.93 -40.27 4.96
CA LEU A 12 -18.40 -39.67 6.21
C LEU A 12 -17.25 -39.24 7.11
N PHE A 13 -16.25 -40.11 7.30
CA PHE A 13 -15.07 -39.78 8.09
C PHE A 13 -14.30 -38.60 7.50
N MET A 14 -14.08 -38.60 6.18
CA MET A 14 -13.37 -37.55 5.46
C MET A 14 -14.11 -36.21 5.57
N GLY A 15 -15.43 -36.20 5.37
CA GLY A 15 -16.26 -35.00 5.47
C GLY A 15 -16.29 -34.41 6.88
N LEU A 16 -16.54 -35.23 7.91
CA LEU A 16 -16.58 -34.78 9.29
C LEU A 16 -15.22 -34.29 9.79
N THR A 17 -14.16 -35.05 9.50
CA THR A 17 -12.79 -34.68 9.89
C THR A 17 -12.35 -33.41 9.15
N GLY A 18 -12.64 -33.33 7.85
CA GLY A 18 -12.35 -32.15 7.03
C GLY A 18 -13.06 -30.90 7.54
N PHE A 19 -14.34 -31.00 7.94
CA PHE A 19 -15.08 -29.88 8.50
C PHE A 19 -14.51 -29.44 9.86
N VAL A 20 -14.39 -30.36 10.83
CA VAL A 20 -13.94 -30.04 12.20
C VAL A 20 -12.52 -29.46 12.18
N LEU A 21 -11.60 -30.15 11.52
CA LEU A 21 -10.21 -29.69 11.44
C LEU A 21 -10.06 -28.49 10.52
N GLY A 22 -10.86 -28.38 9.46
CA GLY A 22 -10.79 -27.26 8.51
C GLY A 22 -11.20 -25.94 9.13
N VAL A 23 -12.30 -25.92 9.91
CA VAL A 23 -12.72 -24.71 10.63
C VAL A 23 -11.67 -24.31 11.67
N GLY A 24 -11.18 -25.25 12.48
CA GLY A 24 -10.11 -24.98 13.44
C GLY A 24 -8.84 -24.47 12.77
N PHE A 25 -8.44 -25.07 11.65
CA PHE A 25 -7.29 -24.67 10.86
C PHE A 25 -7.45 -23.26 10.27
N LEU A 26 -8.62 -22.93 9.72
CA LEU A 26 -8.90 -21.61 9.16
C LEU A 26 -8.72 -20.52 10.23
N PHE A 27 -9.37 -20.65 11.38
CA PHE A 27 -9.38 -19.59 12.39
C PHE A 27 -8.15 -19.55 13.30
N LEU A 28 -7.50 -20.69 13.55
CA LEU A 28 -6.35 -20.77 14.47
C LEU A 28 -5.00 -20.71 13.76
N ILE A 29 -4.96 -21.03 12.46
CA ILE A 29 -3.71 -21.07 11.68
C ILE A 29 -3.80 -20.12 10.50
N ASN A 30 -4.77 -20.30 9.59
CA ASN A 30 -4.77 -19.56 8.33
C ASN A 30 -4.92 -18.04 8.56
N VAL A 31 -5.97 -17.62 9.27
CA VAL A 31 -6.24 -16.19 9.55
C VAL A 31 -5.11 -15.55 10.37
N PRO A 32 -4.62 -16.14 11.49
CA PRO A 32 -3.51 -15.54 12.24
C PRO A 32 -2.19 -15.50 11.47
N VAL A 33 -1.87 -16.52 10.67
CA VAL A 33 -0.63 -16.55 9.88
C VAL A 33 -0.72 -15.54 8.73
N GLU A 34 -1.85 -15.44 8.04
CA GLU A 34 -2.08 -14.41 7.04
C GLU A 34 -1.92 -13.02 7.64
N GLU A 35 -2.60 -12.74 8.77
CA GLU A 35 -2.49 -11.46 9.46
C GLU A 35 -1.05 -11.17 9.90
N PHE A 36 -0.32 -12.19 10.39
CA PHE A 36 1.09 -12.07 10.73
C PHE A 36 1.96 -11.74 9.50
N LEU A 37 1.78 -12.44 8.38
CA LEU A 37 2.55 -12.21 7.17
C LEU A 37 2.25 -10.85 6.52
N VAL A 38 0.99 -10.41 6.58
CA VAL A 38 0.54 -9.08 6.16
C VAL A 38 1.18 -8.00 7.04
N ARG A 39 1.15 -8.19 8.37
CA ARG A 39 1.83 -7.28 9.32
C ARG A 39 3.35 -7.22 9.11
N GLN A 40 3.96 -8.30 8.61
CA GLN A 40 5.37 -8.36 8.24
C GLN A 40 5.68 -7.76 6.86
N GLY A 41 4.68 -7.32 6.09
CA GLY A 41 4.89 -6.70 4.77
C GLY A 41 5.30 -7.67 3.69
N THR A 42 5.13 -8.97 3.92
CA THR A 42 5.48 -10.05 2.98
C THR A 42 4.80 -9.81 1.63
N SER A 43 5.45 -10.17 0.51
CA SER A 43 4.78 -10.08 -0.80
C SER A 43 3.56 -10.97 -0.84
N GLN A 44 2.50 -10.48 -1.44
CA GLN A 44 1.25 -11.18 -1.63
C GLN A 44 1.45 -12.44 -2.46
N THR A 45 2.38 -12.42 -3.42
CA THR A 45 2.81 -13.65 -4.11
C THR A 45 3.37 -14.69 -3.14
N LEU A 46 4.18 -14.29 -2.15
CA LEU A 46 4.71 -15.18 -1.13
C LEU A 46 3.66 -15.58 -0.09
N ILE A 47 2.74 -14.68 0.27
CA ILE A 47 1.60 -15.00 1.14
C ILE A 47 0.73 -16.03 0.45
N ASN A 48 0.33 -15.82 -0.79
CA ASN A 48 -0.45 -16.75 -1.60
C ASN A 48 0.26 -18.09 -1.75
N LEU A 49 1.58 -18.09 -1.99
CA LEU A 49 2.37 -19.32 -2.05
C LEU A 49 2.43 -20.04 -0.69
N ALA A 50 2.63 -19.30 0.40
CA ALA A 50 2.67 -19.83 1.76
C ALA A 50 1.30 -20.38 2.17
N MET A 51 0.22 -19.65 1.92
CA MET A 51 -1.16 -20.06 2.19
C MET A 51 -1.53 -21.27 1.34
N THR A 52 -1.17 -21.27 0.05
CA THR A 52 -1.35 -22.44 -0.81
C THR A 52 -0.57 -23.64 -0.31
N GLY A 53 0.67 -23.45 0.13
CA GLY A 53 1.49 -24.51 0.73
C GLY A 53 0.90 -25.05 2.04
N ILE A 54 0.38 -24.16 2.89
CA ILE A 54 -0.28 -24.47 4.15
C ILE A 54 -1.59 -25.24 3.90
N ILE A 55 -2.41 -24.79 2.96
CA ILE A 55 -3.65 -25.47 2.52
C ILE A 55 -3.32 -26.83 1.89
N ALA A 56 -2.29 -26.93 1.05
CA ALA A 56 -1.85 -28.18 0.44
C ALA A 56 -1.36 -29.16 1.51
N LEU A 57 -0.57 -28.69 2.49
CA LEU A 57 -0.13 -29.48 3.64
C LEU A 57 -1.33 -29.96 4.47
N TRP A 58 -2.33 -29.12 4.69
CA TRP A 58 -3.57 -29.49 5.36
C TRP A 58 -4.38 -30.54 4.58
N ALA A 59 -4.50 -30.40 3.26
CA ALA A 59 -5.16 -31.37 2.41
C ALA A 59 -4.43 -32.73 2.43
N LEU A 60 -3.09 -32.72 2.36
CA LEU A 60 -2.25 -33.91 2.43
C LEU A 60 -2.34 -34.60 3.80
N THR A 61 -2.34 -33.85 4.89
CA THR A 61 -2.48 -34.39 6.24
C THR A 61 -3.86 -35.00 6.45
N THR A 62 -4.93 -34.31 6.03
CA THR A 62 -6.30 -34.83 6.09
C THR A 62 -6.47 -36.10 5.23
N GLY A 63 -5.88 -36.10 4.03
CA GLY A 63 -5.82 -37.29 3.16
C GLY A 63 -5.04 -38.44 3.79
N GLY A 64 -3.91 -38.15 4.46
CA GLY A 64 -3.09 -39.11 5.19
C GLY A 64 -3.83 -39.75 6.37
N ILE A 65 -4.52 -38.94 7.18
CA ILE A 65 -5.36 -39.40 8.30
C ILE A 65 -6.48 -40.30 7.77
N THR A 66 -7.17 -39.88 6.70
CA THR A 66 -8.23 -40.66 6.06
C THR A 66 -7.70 -41.98 5.50
N ARG A 67 -6.53 -41.97 4.84
CA ARG A 67 -5.88 -43.18 4.34
C ARG A 67 -5.47 -44.13 5.46
N CYS A 68 -4.99 -43.59 6.58
CA CYS A 68 -4.64 -44.35 7.78
C CYS A 68 -5.87 -45.01 8.40
N PHE A 69 -6.96 -44.26 8.57
CA PHE A 69 -8.25 -44.77 9.04
C PHE A 69 -8.77 -45.91 8.14
N TYR A 70 -8.72 -45.70 6.82
CA TYR A 70 -9.12 -46.72 5.85
C TYR A 70 -8.29 -48.01 5.98
N HIS A 71 -6.95 -47.92 5.93
CA HIS A 71 -6.09 -49.11 5.91
C HIS A 71 -6.01 -49.80 7.27
N LYS A 72 -5.88 -49.04 8.37
CA LYS A 72 -5.66 -49.62 9.70
C LYS A 72 -6.93 -50.07 10.39
N ILE A 73 -8.09 -49.47 10.08
CA ILE A 73 -9.35 -49.75 10.80
C ILE A 73 -10.37 -50.40 9.86
N LEU A 74 -10.74 -49.75 8.75
CA LEU A 74 -11.83 -50.19 7.87
C LEU A 74 -11.50 -51.43 7.03
N ARG A 75 -10.26 -51.57 6.54
CA ARG A 75 -9.84 -52.67 5.65
C ARG A 75 -9.50 -53.98 6.38
N ARG A 76 -9.54 -54.01 7.72
CA ARG A 76 -9.30 -55.26 8.49
C ARG A 76 -10.35 -56.32 8.13
N GLU A 77 -9.95 -57.59 8.16
CA GLU A 77 -10.88 -58.72 7.89
C GLU A 77 -12.08 -58.72 8.86
N LYS A 78 -11.82 -58.40 10.13
CA LYS A 78 -12.82 -58.18 11.17
C LYS A 78 -12.73 -56.73 11.67
N PRO A 79 -13.34 -55.75 10.97
CA PRO A 79 -13.26 -54.37 11.38
C PRO A 79 -14.00 -54.17 12.71
N PRO A 80 -13.45 -53.40 13.67
CA PRO A 80 -14.11 -53.15 14.94
C PRO A 80 -15.25 -52.15 14.74
N VAL A 81 -16.41 -52.64 14.28
CA VAL A 81 -17.57 -51.82 13.87
C VAL A 81 -18.02 -50.85 14.97
N MET A 82 -18.04 -51.29 16.23
CA MET A 82 -18.34 -50.44 17.39
C MET A 82 -17.39 -49.24 17.52
N ILE A 83 -16.08 -49.46 17.34
CA ILE A 83 -15.06 -48.40 17.41
C ILE A 83 -15.22 -47.42 16.24
N ILE A 84 -15.55 -47.92 15.04
CA ILE A 84 -15.80 -47.07 13.86
C ILE A 84 -16.97 -46.12 14.13
N TYR A 85 -18.09 -46.65 14.63
CA TYR A 85 -19.25 -45.82 14.96
C TYR A 85 -19.00 -44.87 16.13
N LEU A 86 -18.20 -45.29 17.12
CA LEU A 86 -17.79 -44.41 18.22
C LEU A 86 -16.97 -43.21 17.70
N ILE A 87 -15.97 -43.46 16.84
CA ILE A 87 -15.15 -42.40 16.23
C ILE A 87 -16.02 -41.45 15.40
N LEU A 88 -16.89 -41.99 14.54
CA LEU A 88 -17.80 -41.18 13.74
C LEU A 88 -18.80 -40.39 14.60
N GLY A 89 -19.30 -40.99 15.69
CA GLY A 89 -20.19 -40.33 16.64
C GLY A 89 -19.50 -39.17 17.37
N ILE A 90 -18.25 -39.36 17.81
CA ILE A 90 -17.43 -38.30 18.40
C ILE A 90 -17.18 -37.18 17.38
N LEU A 91 -16.81 -37.51 16.15
CA LEU A 91 -16.57 -36.52 15.10
C LEU A 91 -17.85 -35.75 14.73
N LEU A 92 -18.99 -36.43 14.69
CA LEU A 92 -20.29 -35.79 14.46
C LEU A 92 -20.63 -34.83 15.59
N LEU A 93 -20.39 -35.23 16.85
CA LEU A 93 -20.61 -34.38 18.01
C LEU A 93 -19.66 -33.16 17.99
N LEU A 94 -18.38 -33.36 17.67
CA LEU A 94 -17.43 -32.26 17.48
C LEU A 94 -17.84 -31.33 16.34
N ALA A 95 -18.30 -31.87 15.21
CA ALA A 95 -18.81 -31.08 14.09
C ALA A 95 -20.03 -30.24 14.52
N ALA A 96 -20.94 -30.82 15.29
CA ALA A 96 -22.08 -30.08 15.85
C ALA A 96 -21.62 -28.97 16.81
N VAL A 97 -20.63 -29.22 17.66
CA VAL A 97 -20.05 -28.20 18.56
C VAL A 97 -19.38 -27.09 17.77
N VAL A 98 -18.55 -27.41 16.77
CA VAL A 98 -17.88 -26.42 15.90
C VAL A 98 -18.91 -25.61 15.11
N PHE A 99 -19.94 -26.26 14.58
CA PHE A 99 -21.02 -25.57 13.87
C PHE A 99 -21.81 -24.64 14.80
N SER A 100 -22.14 -25.09 16.01
CA SER A 100 -22.76 -24.25 17.04
C SER A 100 -21.89 -23.06 17.43
N PHE A 101 -20.57 -23.27 17.50
CA PHE A 101 -19.61 -22.19 17.74
C PHE A 101 -19.62 -21.14 16.61
N LEU A 102 -19.70 -21.55 15.34
CA LEU A 102 -19.82 -20.62 14.20
C LEU A 102 -21.12 -19.80 14.25
N LEU A 103 -22.20 -20.37 14.79
CA LEU A 103 -23.46 -19.66 15.03
C LEU A 103 -23.40 -18.72 16.24
N THR A 104 -22.44 -18.93 17.16
CA THR A 104 -22.30 -18.12 18.38
C THR A 104 -21.29 -16.98 18.16
N THR A 105 -21.75 -15.92 17.51
CA THR A 105 -20.94 -14.74 17.13
C THR A 105 -20.42 -13.93 18.31
N GLY A 106 -21.02 -14.05 19.51
CA GLY A 106 -20.59 -13.37 20.74
C GLY A 106 -19.47 -14.05 21.53
N SER A 107 -18.84 -15.12 21.01
CA SER A 107 -17.76 -15.80 21.76
C SER A 107 -16.50 -14.93 21.85
N PRO A 108 -15.72 -15.00 22.94
CA PRO A 108 -14.48 -14.19 23.11
C PRO A 108 -13.44 -14.40 22.00
N VAL A 109 -13.44 -15.58 21.37
CA VAL A 109 -12.54 -15.92 20.27
C VAL A 109 -12.97 -15.24 18.98
N ILE A 110 -14.28 -15.18 18.69
CA ILE A 110 -14.82 -14.44 17.53
C ILE A 110 -14.71 -12.93 17.77
N ALA A 111 -14.99 -12.45 18.98
CA ALA A 111 -14.87 -11.03 19.35
C ALA A 111 -13.46 -10.47 19.12
N ARG A 112 -12.40 -11.27 19.37
CA ARG A 112 -11.01 -10.88 19.06
C ARG A 112 -10.71 -10.76 17.57
N LEU A 113 -11.53 -11.36 16.71
CA LEU A 113 -11.36 -11.36 15.26
C LEU A 113 -12.23 -10.30 14.56
N GLN A 114 -13.19 -9.70 15.27
CA GLN A 114 -14.10 -8.67 14.76
C GLN A 114 -13.37 -7.34 14.47
N GLY A 115 -13.91 -6.57 13.51
CA GLY A 115 -13.48 -5.20 13.21
C GLY A 115 -13.95 -4.20 14.27
N THR A 116 -13.32 -3.02 14.30
CA THR A 116 -13.73 -1.91 15.17
C THR A 116 -15.01 -1.27 14.66
N VAL A 117 -15.93 -0.93 15.57
CA VAL A 117 -17.18 -0.25 15.22
C VAL A 117 -16.89 1.23 14.91
N SER A 118 -17.48 1.78 13.84
CA SER A 118 -17.35 3.21 13.51
C SER A 118 -18.10 4.11 14.52
N GLU A 119 -17.77 5.40 14.60
CA GLU A 119 -18.25 6.27 15.70
C GLU A 119 -19.79 6.43 15.77
N PRO A 120 -20.37 6.56 16.98
CA PRO A 120 -21.80 6.77 17.15
C PRO A 120 -22.21 8.18 16.67
N GLY A 121 -23.09 8.26 15.67
CA GLY A 121 -23.65 9.53 15.18
C GLY A 121 -23.69 9.66 13.67
N GLU A 122 -22.99 8.78 12.95
CA GLU A 122 -23.02 8.73 11.49
C GLU A 122 -24.37 8.17 10.96
N ARG A 123 -24.70 8.53 9.72
CA ARG A 123 -25.86 8.01 8.98
C ARG A 123 -25.70 6.53 8.65
N TYR A 124 -24.46 6.06 8.53
CA TYR A 124 -24.12 4.65 8.34
C TYR A 124 -23.13 4.24 9.44
N VAL A 125 -23.44 3.19 10.19
CA VAL A 125 -22.52 2.67 11.22
C VAL A 125 -22.12 1.25 10.85
N PHE A 126 -20.83 0.96 10.85
CA PHE A 126 -20.27 -0.33 10.47
C PHE A 126 -19.85 -1.13 11.70
N GLY A 127 -20.12 -2.44 11.71
CA GLY A 127 -19.70 -3.29 12.81
C GLY A 127 -19.87 -4.80 12.56
N PRO A 128 -19.75 -5.63 13.61
CA PRO A 128 -19.94 -7.08 13.53
C PRO A 128 -21.42 -7.46 13.43
N TYR A 129 -21.69 -8.76 13.23
CA TYR A 129 -23.03 -9.32 13.23
C TYR A 129 -23.83 -8.92 14.49
N PRO A 130 -25.00 -8.27 14.36
CA PRO A 130 -25.83 -7.87 15.49
C PRO A 130 -26.71 -9.04 15.95
N ASP A 131 -26.57 -9.44 17.20
CA ASP A 131 -27.55 -10.33 17.82
C ASP A 131 -28.86 -9.60 18.16
N LYS A 132 -29.84 -10.30 18.70
CA LYS A 132 -31.14 -9.71 19.05
C LYS A 132 -31.03 -8.54 20.01
N LEU A 133 -30.12 -8.58 20.98
CA LEU A 133 -29.92 -7.50 21.94
C LEU A 133 -29.35 -6.27 21.23
N ARG A 134 -28.33 -6.47 20.37
CA ARG A 134 -27.77 -5.39 19.57
C ARG A 134 -28.80 -4.78 18.62
N LEU A 135 -29.68 -5.58 18.02
CA LEU A 135 -30.78 -5.05 17.21
C LEU A 135 -31.74 -4.16 18.02
N GLN A 136 -32.01 -4.50 19.28
CA GLN A 136 -32.81 -3.66 20.19
C GLN A 136 -32.10 -2.35 20.52
N GLU A 137 -30.80 -2.41 20.81
CA GLU A 137 -29.96 -1.23 21.02
C GLU A 137 -29.95 -0.33 19.78
N LEU A 138 -29.72 -0.90 18.59
CA LEU A 138 -29.76 -0.15 17.33
C LEU A 138 -31.13 0.50 17.11
N LYS A 139 -32.23 -0.19 17.41
CA LYS A 139 -33.56 0.42 17.31
C LYS A 139 -33.74 1.58 18.30
N ALA A 140 -33.24 1.43 19.53
CA ALA A 140 -33.29 2.48 20.56
C ALA A 140 -32.36 3.67 20.23
N GLU A 141 -31.22 3.42 19.59
CA GLU A 141 -30.28 4.41 19.07
C GLU A 141 -30.85 5.17 17.85
N GLY A 142 -32.01 4.77 17.33
CA GLY A 142 -32.71 5.44 16.24
C GLY A 142 -32.28 4.99 14.84
N PHE A 143 -31.80 3.76 14.68
CA PHE A 143 -31.55 3.19 13.36
C PHE A 143 -32.86 2.77 12.67
N ASP A 144 -32.95 3.08 11.39
CA ASP A 144 -34.09 2.78 10.52
C ASP A 144 -34.02 1.39 9.91
N GLY A 145 -32.84 0.77 9.88
CA GLY A 145 -32.65 -0.56 9.33
C GLY A 145 -31.23 -1.10 9.51
N VAL A 146 -31.06 -2.39 9.20
CA VAL A 146 -29.76 -3.06 9.14
C VAL A 146 -29.52 -3.57 7.72
N ILE A 147 -28.30 -3.40 7.21
CA ILE A 147 -27.84 -3.94 5.94
C ILE A 147 -26.89 -5.09 6.24
N SER A 148 -27.31 -6.30 5.90
CA SER A 148 -26.56 -7.54 6.13
C SER A 148 -25.84 -7.94 4.85
N LEU A 149 -24.51 -8.02 4.93
CA LEU A 149 -23.65 -8.43 3.80
C LEU A 149 -23.37 -9.94 3.79
N LEU A 150 -24.11 -10.70 4.59
CA LEU A 150 -24.02 -12.16 4.70
C LEU A 150 -24.51 -12.84 3.41
N SER A 151 -23.80 -13.90 2.99
CA SER A 151 -24.14 -14.66 1.79
C SER A 151 -24.92 -15.93 2.13
N PRO A 152 -26.13 -16.13 1.58
CA PRO A 152 -26.91 -17.35 1.81
C PRO A 152 -26.29 -18.60 1.15
N LEU A 153 -25.27 -18.41 0.30
CA LEU A 153 -24.48 -19.51 -0.27
C LEU A 153 -23.57 -20.16 0.77
N ILE A 154 -23.28 -19.48 1.87
CA ILE A 154 -22.48 -20.00 2.98
C ILE A 154 -23.43 -20.57 4.04
N PRO A 155 -23.39 -21.88 4.35
CA PRO A 155 -24.41 -22.54 5.16
C PRO A 155 -24.68 -21.93 6.54
N PHE A 156 -23.64 -21.49 7.26
CA PHE A 156 -23.82 -20.86 8.57
C PHE A 156 -24.27 -19.40 8.46
N GLU A 157 -23.80 -18.65 7.46
CA GLU A 157 -24.27 -17.27 7.20
C GLU A 157 -25.75 -17.26 6.82
N LYS A 158 -26.24 -18.28 6.09
CA LYS A 158 -27.66 -18.46 5.80
C LYS A 158 -28.52 -18.53 7.07
N ILE A 159 -28.13 -19.37 8.03
CA ILE A 159 -28.87 -19.51 9.30
C ILE A 159 -28.84 -18.19 10.06
N LEU A 160 -27.66 -17.56 10.18
CA LEU A 160 -27.52 -16.27 10.85
C LEU A 160 -28.36 -15.17 10.21
N LEU A 161 -28.45 -15.13 8.87
CA LEU A 161 -29.28 -14.18 8.14
C LEU A 161 -30.77 -14.45 8.37
N GLU A 162 -31.20 -15.72 8.38
CA GLU A 162 -32.60 -16.09 8.69
C GLU A 162 -32.97 -15.69 10.12
N GLU A 163 -32.07 -15.90 11.09
CA GLU A 163 -32.25 -15.45 12.48
C GLU A 163 -32.27 -13.93 12.61
N GLU A 164 -31.38 -13.24 11.90
CA GLU A 164 -31.32 -11.78 11.86
C GLU A 164 -32.63 -11.20 11.33
N ILE A 165 -33.15 -11.71 10.19
CA ILE A 165 -34.43 -11.30 9.61
C ILE A 165 -35.59 -11.55 10.59
N ARG A 166 -35.59 -12.69 11.30
CA ARG A 166 -36.61 -12.99 12.31
C ARG A 166 -36.53 -12.00 13.47
N HIS A 167 -35.35 -11.80 14.05
CA HIS A 167 -35.15 -10.87 15.17
C HIS A 167 -35.45 -9.42 14.77
N GLY A 168 -35.09 -9.01 13.56
CA GLY A 168 -35.43 -7.69 13.01
C GLY A 168 -36.94 -7.48 12.95
N LYS A 169 -37.71 -8.47 12.49
CA LYS A 169 -39.18 -8.42 12.52
C LYS A 169 -39.75 -8.31 13.93
N GLU A 170 -39.18 -9.03 14.90
CA GLU A 170 -39.61 -8.98 16.30
C GLU A 170 -39.29 -7.63 16.98
N VAL A 171 -38.14 -7.04 16.67
CA VAL A 171 -37.68 -5.76 17.22
C VAL A 171 -38.30 -4.56 16.49
N GLY A 172 -38.81 -4.76 15.27
CA GLY A 172 -39.35 -3.68 14.43
C GLY A 172 -38.26 -2.87 13.72
N ILE A 173 -37.15 -3.53 13.37
CA ILE A 173 -36.07 -2.97 12.54
C ILE A 173 -35.94 -3.80 11.24
N PRO A 174 -36.10 -3.20 10.06
CA PRO A 174 -36.00 -3.91 8.78
C PRO A 174 -34.56 -4.37 8.52
N ILE A 175 -34.43 -5.60 8.02
CA ILE A 175 -33.16 -6.18 7.60
C ILE A 175 -33.13 -6.21 6.07
N HIS A 176 -32.14 -5.54 5.50
CA HIS A 176 -31.84 -5.50 4.07
C HIS A 176 -30.71 -6.48 3.78
N SER A 177 -31.04 -7.61 3.15
CA SER A 177 -30.05 -8.63 2.79
C SER A 177 -29.39 -8.27 1.46
N LEU A 178 -28.11 -7.90 1.49
CA LEU A 178 -27.30 -7.57 0.32
C LEU A 178 -26.07 -8.51 0.25
N PRO A 179 -26.24 -9.76 -0.20
CA PRO A 179 -25.21 -10.79 -0.13
C PRO A 179 -23.90 -10.37 -0.81
N MET A 180 -22.78 -10.48 -0.09
CA MET A 180 -21.47 -10.27 -0.68
C MET A 180 -20.56 -11.46 -0.44
N LEU A 181 -19.82 -11.89 -1.47
CA LEU A 181 -18.76 -12.87 -1.33
C LEU A 181 -17.47 -12.18 -0.89
N PRO A 182 -16.75 -12.71 0.11
CA PRO A 182 -15.59 -12.04 0.70
C PRO A 182 -14.37 -11.90 -0.24
N TRP A 183 -14.34 -12.57 -1.40
CA TRP A 183 -13.16 -12.70 -2.26
C TRP A 183 -13.46 -12.70 -3.77
N VAL A 184 -14.62 -12.21 -4.21
CA VAL A 184 -15.05 -12.30 -5.61
C VAL A 184 -15.63 -10.97 -6.10
N SER A 185 -15.27 -10.59 -7.33
CA SER A 185 -15.70 -9.41 -8.09
C SER A 185 -17.15 -9.45 -8.58
N GLU A 186 -18.03 -10.26 -7.98
CA GLU A 186 -19.44 -10.39 -8.36
C GLU A 186 -20.37 -9.77 -7.30
N ASN A 187 -19.99 -8.63 -6.72
CA ASN A 187 -20.78 -7.96 -5.67
C ASN A 187 -21.59 -6.75 -6.18
N ARG A 188 -21.56 -6.47 -7.49
CA ARG A 188 -22.13 -5.26 -8.11
C ARG A 188 -23.60 -5.03 -7.78
N GLU A 189 -24.44 -6.06 -7.88
CA GLU A 189 -25.88 -5.95 -7.58
C GLU A 189 -26.14 -5.52 -6.13
N SER A 190 -25.38 -6.08 -5.17
CA SER A 190 -25.47 -5.72 -3.75
C SER A 190 -24.97 -4.31 -3.48
N ILE A 191 -23.95 -3.84 -4.22
CA ILE A 191 -23.43 -2.47 -4.13
C ILE A 191 -24.47 -1.47 -4.68
N ASP A 192 -25.06 -1.76 -5.84
CA ASP A 192 -26.08 -0.91 -6.48
C ASP A 192 -27.31 -0.77 -5.58
N GLN A 193 -27.78 -1.87 -4.98
CA GLN A 193 -28.89 -1.84 -4.01
C GLN A 193 -28.54 -1.08 -2.73
N ALA A 194 -27.30 -1.18 -2.23
CA ALA A 194 -26.85 -0.39 -1.09
C ALA A 194 -26.86 1.10 -1.44
N MET A 195 -26.39 1.47 -2.63
CA MET A 195 -26.42 2.85 -3.13
C MET A 195 -27.85 3.38 -3.30
N GLU A 196 -28.78 2.56 -3.78
CA GLU A 196 -30.19 2.93 -3.92
C GLU A 196 -30.85 3.17 -2.55
N LEU A 197 -30.56 2.32 -1.56
CA LEU A 197 -30.98 2.53 -0.17
C LEU A 197 -30.40 3.83 0.41
N ALA A 198 -29.15 4.14 0.06
CA ALA A 198 -28.48 5.36 0.48
C ALA A 198 -28.96 6.64 -0.22
N ALA A 199 -29.38 6.54 -1.49
CA ALA A 199 -29.88 7.65 -2.27
C ALA A 199 -31.31 8.06 -1.86
N SER A 200 -32.07 7.17 -1.24
CA SER A 200 -33.53 7.29 -1.14
C SER A 200 -34.09 7.88 0.17
N SER A 201 -33.31 8.24 1.21
CA SER A 201 -33.93 8.74 2.47
C SER A 201 -33.01 9.33 3.54
N ASP A 202 -33.51 10.21 4.43
CA ASP A 202 -32.84 10.67 5.69
C ASP A 202 -32.64 9.57 6.76
N LYS A 203 -32.60 8.30 6.35
CA LYS A 203 -32.56 7.13 7.24
C LYS A 203 -31.15 6.76 7.67
N ARG A 204 -31.05 6.16 8.86
CA ARG A 204 -29.82 5.65 9.48
C ARG A 204 -29.75 4.13 9.38
N TYR A 205 -28.63 3.60 8.88
CA TYR A 205 -28.44 2.16 8.68
C TYR A 205 -27.22 1.62 9.41
N TYR A 206 -27.36 0.46 10.04
CA TYR A 206 -26.23 -0.32 10.56
C TYR A 206 -25.81 -1.36 9.52
N ILE A 207 -24.53 -1.45 9.20
CA ILE A 207 -24.01 -2.28 8.11
C ILE A 207 -23.00 -3.26 8.68
N HIS A 208 -23.16 -4.55 8.37
CA HIS A 208 -22.23 -5.57 8.88
C HIS A 208 -21.98 -6.69 7.88
N CYS A 209 -20.87 -7.38 8.08
CA CYS A 209 -20.67 -8.74 7.57
C CYS A 209 -20.40 -9.68 8.75
N TYR A 210 -19.92 -10.92 8.50
CA TYR A 210 -19.65 -11.85 9.60
C TYR A 210 -18.63 -11.29 10.63
N LEU A 211 -17.50 -10.76 10.15
CA LEU A 211 -16.44 -10.18 11.01
C LEU A 211 -16.39 -8.63 11.00
N GLY A 212 -17.14 -7.97 10.12
CA GLY A 212 -17.12 -6.50 10.00
C GLY A 212 -15.82 -5.89 9.46
N LYS A 213 -15.04 -6.62 8.64
CA LYS A 213 -13.79 -6.12 8.04
C LYS A 213 -13.95 -5.89 6.52
N HIS A 214 -13.44 -6.82 5.70
CA HIS A 214 -13.29 -6.65 4.25
C HIS A 214 -14.56 -6.18 3.49
N ARG A 215 -15.71 -6.83 3.69
CA ARG A 215 -16.97 -6.49 2.98
C ARG A 215 -17.58 -5.17 3.46
N ALA A 216 -17.47 -4.88 4.75
CA ALA A 216 -18.04 -3.70 5.37
C ALA A 216 -17.27 -2.43 4.94
N ASP A 217 -15.94 -2.51 4.88
CA ASP A 217 -15.08 -1.40 4.42
C ASP A 217 -15.33 -1.01 2.95
N LEU A 218 -15.66 -1.98 2.10
CA LEU A 218 -16.00 -1.74 0.69
C LEU A 218 -17.29 -0.90 0.58
N ILE A 219 -18.35 -1.32 1.28
CA ILE A 219 -19.62 -0.59 1.30
C ILE A 219 -19.46 0.79 1.96
N LYS A 220 -18.64 0.91 3.01
CA LYS A 220 -18.33 2.21 3.64
C LYS A 220 -17.83 3.24 2.64
N ARG A 221 -16.89 2.86 1.79
CA ARG A 221 -16.34 3.74 0.77
C ARG A 221 -17.39 4.16 -0.27
N VAL A 222 -18.18 3.20 -0.77
CA VAL A 222 -19.18 3.49 -1.81
C VAL A 222 -20.28 4.41 -1.27
N LEU A 223 -20.79 4.14 -0.07
CA LEU A 223 -21.91 4.90 0.50
C LEU A 223 -21.54 6.28 1.00
N MET A 224 -20.35 6.43 1.58
CA MET A 224 -19.90 7.73 2.13
C MET A 224 -19.24 8.62 1.07
N GLY A 225 -19.07 8.13 -0.16
CA GLY A 225 -18.65 8.86 -1.35
C GLY A 225 -17.83 10.11 -1.07
N GLN A 226 -16.56 9.97 -0.70
CA GLN A 226 -15.56 11.03 -0.46
C GLN A 226 -15.96 12.26 0.39
N LYS A 227 -17.16 12.35 0.95
CA LYS A 227 -17.72 13.61 1.48
C LYS A 227 -17.41 13.87 2.95
N GLU A 228 -16.50 13.12 3.53
CA GLU A 228 -15.94 13.51 4.82
C GLU A 228 -14.73 14.41 4.63
N GLU A 229 -15.01 15.71 4.58
CA GLU A 229 -14.18 16.72 5.25
C GLU A 229 -14.34 16.53 6.77
N SER A 230 -13.93 15.37 7.32
CA SER A 230 -13.82 15.17 8.76
C SER A 230 -12.37 15.38 9.18
N LYS A 231 -12.22 16.21 10.21
CA LYS A 231 -10.94 16.66 10.79
C LYS A 231 -10.03 15.47 11.09
N GLU A 232 -8.80 15.53 10.56
CA GLU A 232 -7.72 14.59 10.82
C GLU A 232 -8.13 13.12 10.68
N THR A 233 -8.57 12.74 9.48
CA THR A 233 -8.54 11.33 9.09
C THR A 233 -7.08 10.85 9.14
N PRO A 234 -6.76 9.70 9.77
CA PRO A 234 -5.39 9.20 9.80
C PRO A 234 -4.90 9.05 8.36
N GLU A 235 -3.97 9.94 7.97
CA GLU A 235 -3.39 9.94 6.63
C GLU A 235 -2.80 8.55 6.37
N CYS A 236 -3.33 7.87 5.34
CA CYS A 236 -2.90 6.52 5.02
C CYS A 236 -1.40 6.53 4.70
N ILE A 237 -0.60 5.75 5.46
CA ILE A 237 0.75 5.37 5.02
C ILE A 237 0.61 4.70 3.65
N TYR A 238 1.11 5.37 2.62
CA TYR A 238 1.33 4.72 1.34
C TYR A 238 2.57 3.84 1.41
N LYS A 239 2.46 2.61 0.91
CA LYS A 239 3.67 1.85 0.58
C LYS A 239 4.43 2.69 -0.44
N THR A 240 5.71 3.00 -0.22
CA THR A 240 6.51 3.69 -1.25
C THR A 240 6.84 2.78 -2.43
N LYS A 241 6.49 1.49 -2.31
CA LYS A 241 6.74 0.47 -3.31
C LYS A 241 5.61 -0.56 -3.41
N LEU A 242 5.19 -0.80 -4.65
CA LEU A 242 4.37 -1.92 -5.04
C LEU A 242 5.25 -3.12 -5.43
N GLU A 243 4.66 -4.30 -5.54
CA GLU A 243 5.37 -5.51 -5.97
C GLU A 243 6.08 -5.33 -7.30
N ARG A 244 5.46 -4.58 -8.22
CA ARG A 244 5.96 -4.36 -9.58
C ARG A 244 6.88 -3.15 -9.72
N GLY A 245 7.17 -2.41 -8.65
CA GLY A 245 8.02 -1.23 -8.72
C GLY A 245 7.65 -0.11 -7.75
N LYS A 246 8.44 0.97 -7.80
CA LYS A 246 8.32 2.11 -6.88
C LYS A 246 7.16 3.03 -7.22
N LEU A 247 6.65 3.71 -6.20
CA LEU A 247 5.77 4.85 -6.34
C LEU A 247 6.60 6.14 -6.35
N SER A 248 6.13 7.15 -7.08
CA SER A 248 6.71 8.48 -7.15
C SER A 248 5.63 9.50 -6.84
N PHE A 249 5.96 10.45 -5.96
CA PHE A 249 4.99 11.38 -5.37
C PHE A 249 5.29 12.79 -5.87
N TYR A 250 4.26 13.48 -6.35
CA TYR A 250 4.37 14.84 -6.88
C TYR A 250 3.27 15.73 -6.31
N GLN A 251 3.60 17.01 -6.14
CA GLN A 251 2.67 18.06 -5.71
C GLN A 251 1.93 17.66 -4.43
N ASP A 252 2.69 17.48 -3.34
CA ASP A 252 2.18 17.07 -2.02
C ASP A 252 1.36 15.77 -2.07
N SER A 253 1.84 14.79 -2.85
CA SER A 253 1.18 13.49 -3.06
C SER A 253 -0.21 13.58 -3.72
N ARG A 254 -0.54 14.70 -4.36
CA ARG A 254 -1.74 14.81 -5.22
C ARG A 254 -1.64 13.90 -6.43
N ILE A 255 -0.46 13.82 -7.04
CA ILE A 255 -0.21 12.93 -8.17
C ILE A 255 0.73 11.82 -7.67
N ILE A 256 0.26 10.58 -7.72
CA ILE A 256 1.06 9.40 -7.39
C ILE A 256 1.23 8.60 -8.68
N MET A 257 2.47 8.39 -9.09
CA MET A 257 2.80 7.61 -10.29
C MET A 257 3.43 6.28 -9.89
N GLY A 258 3.01 5.19 -10.52
CA GLY A 258 3.49 3.85 -10.17
C GLY A 258 3.33 2.81 -11.27
N PRO A 259 3.81 1.58 -11.01
CA PRO A 259 3.51 0.44 -11.87
C PRO A 259 2.04 0.00 -11.71
N TYR A 260 1.52 -0.76 -12.66
CA TYR A 260 0.23 -1.42 -12.52
C TYR A 260 0.21 -2.31 -11.25
N PRO A 261 -0.72 -2.07 -10.29
CA PRO A 261 -0.79 -2.82 -9.03
C PRO A 261 -1.34 -4.25 -9.22
N THR A 262 -1.12 -5.14 -8.25
CA THR A 262 -1.89 -6.41 -8.16
C THR A 262 -3.33 -6.13 -7.73
N GLU A 263 -4.24 -7.12 -7.80
CA GLU A 263 -5.63 -6.95 -7.34
C GLU A 263 -5.69 -6.55 -5.85
N GLU A 264 -4.89 -7.19 -4.99
CA GLU A 264 -4.86 -6.83 -3.56
C GLU A 264 -4.17 -5.47 -3.33
N GLU A 265 -3.13 -5.14 -4.10
CA GLU A 265 -2.52 -3.81 -4.04
C GLU A 265 -3.45 -2.73 -4.55
N PHE A 266 -4.24 -3.01 -5.59
CA PHE A 266 -5.27 -2.12 -6.10
C PHE A 266 -6.29 -1.87 -5.00
N PHE A 267 -6.77 -2.92 -4.34
CA PHE A 267 -7.65 -2.77 -3.19
C PHE A 267 -7.01 -1.92 -2.08
N HIS A 268 -5.81 -2.24 -1.60
CA HIS A 268 -5.22 -1.48 -0.48
C HIS A 268 -4.79 -0.05 -0.84
N LEU A 269 -4.09 0.12 -1.97
CA LEU A 269 -3.60 1.42 -2.44
C LEU A 269 -4.77 2.31 -2.80
N ILE A 270 -5.71 1.79 -3.59
CA ILE A 270 -6.82 2.59 -4.08
C ILE A 270 -7.85 2.83 -2.98
N GLN A 271 -8.19 1.83 -2.16
CA GLN A 271 -9.17 1.93 -1.06
C GLN A 271 -8.73 2.86 0.08
N ARG A 272 -7.43 2.93 0.37
CA ARG A 272 -6.91 3.82 1.42
C ARG A 272 -6.28 5.11 0.86
N GLY A 273 -6.06 5.13 -0.45
CA GLY A 273 -5.50 6.23 -1.25
C GLY A 273 -6.25 7.53 -1.24
N GLN A 274 -7.56 7.49 -0.98
CA GLN A 274 -8.49 8.60 -1.24
C GLN A 274 -8.35 9.15 -2.68
N PHE A 275 -7.94 8.30 -3.64
CA PHE A 275 -7.89 8.70 -5.04
C PHE A 275 -9.30 8.97 -5.55
N GLN A 276 -9.43 9.98 -6.40
CA GLN A 276 -10.67 10.29 -7.12
C GLN A 276 -10.65 9.74 -8.53
N GLU A 277 -9.45 9.58 -9.09
CA GLU A 277 -9.25 9.15 -10.45
C GLU A 277 -8.05 8.23 -10.58
N ILE A 278 -8.21 7.21 -11.42
CA ILE A 278 -7.16 6.32 -11.88
C ILE A 278 -6.91 6.63 -13.36
N VAL A 279 -5.67 6.94 -13.71
CA VAL A 279 -5.24 7.22 -15.08
C VAL A 279 -4.30 6.13 -15.55
N ALA A 280 -4.75 5.32 -16.51
CA ALA A 280 -3.99 4.21 -17.06
C ALA A 280 -3.43 4.56 -18.45
N ASP A 281 -2.17 4.23 -18.69
CA ASP A 281 -1.48 4.48 -19.97
C ASP A 281 -1.54 3.32 -20.98
N PHE A 282 -2.51 2.43 -20.80
CA PHE A 282 -2.73 1.22 -21.60
C PHE A 282 -3.19 1.51 -23.03
N ASP A 283 -2.80 0.65 -23.97
CA ASP A 283 -3.17 0.76 -25.37
C ASP A 283 -4.43 -0.08 -25.69
N PRO A 284 -5.58 0.54 -25.99
CA PRO A 284 -6.81 -0.19 -26.29
C PRO A 284 -6.72 -1.03 -27.58
N GLU A 285 -5.77 -0.72 -28.47
CA GLU A 285 -5.54 -1.50 -29.69
C GLU A 285 -4.80 -2.81 -29.39
N TYR A 286 -4.18 -2.94 -28.22
CA TYR A 286 -3.49 -4.14 -27.79
C TYR A 286 -4.44 -5.10 -27.02
N PRO A 287 -4.71 -6.32 -27.51
CA PRO A 287 -5.74 -7.19 -26.92
C PRO A 287 -5.55 -7.54 -25.43
N ARG A 288 -4.29 -7.60 -24.95
CA ARG A 288 -4.00 -7.86 -23.53
C ARG A 288 -4.34 -6.66 -22.65
N ASP A 289 -4.13 -5.46 -23.16
CA ASP A 289 -4.43 -4.22 -22.48
C ASP A 289 -5.94 -3.97 -22.47
N LEU A 290 -6.64 -4.26 -23.58
CA LEU A 290 -8.10 -4.14 -23.66
C LEU A 290 -8.83 -4.98 -22.59
N THR A 291 -8.34 -6.19 -22.32
CA THR A 291 -8.93 -7.05 -21.28
C THR A 291 -8.80 -6.41 -19.89
N ARG A 292 -7.66 -5.77 -19.63
CA ARG A 292 -7.37 -5.12 -18.34
C ARG A 292 -8.09 -3.79 -18.18
N ILE A 293 -8.16 -3.02 -19.26
CA ILE A 293 -8.93 -1.77 -19.31
C ILE A 293 -10.37 -2.04 -18.85
N LYS A 294 -11.00 -3.10 -19.37
CA LYS A 294 -12.35 -3.48 -18.96
C LYS A 294 -12.44 -3.88 -17.49
N GLN A 295 -11.48 -4.69 -17.01
CA GLN A 295 -11.44 -5.11 -15.60
C GLN A 295 -11.26 -3.94 -14.64
N GLU A 296 -10.32 -3.03 -14.91
CA GLU A 296 -10.10 -1.85 -14.07
C GLU A 296 -11.24 -0.84 -14.15
N GLU A 297 -11.85 -0.70 -15.33
CA GLU A 297 -13.04 0.14 -15.50
C GLU A 297 -14.19 -0.39 -14.61
N GLU A 298 -14.41 -1.70 -14.60
CA GLU A 298 -15.37 -2.35 -13.70
C GLU A 298 -15.04 -2.08 -12.23
N TYR A 299 -13.79 -2.30 -11.79
CA TYR A 299 -13.38 -2.04 -10.40
C TYR A 299 -13.51 -0.58 -9.98
N CYS A 300 -13.16 0.35 -10.87
CA CYS A 300 -13.29 1.77 -10.59
C CYS A 300 -14.76 2.19 -10.50
N GLN A 301 -15.62 1.68 -11.39
CA GLN A 301 -17.06 1.91 -11.32
C GLN A 301 -17.63 1.42 -9.98
N GLU A 302 -17.28 0.20 -9.55
CA GLU A 302 -17.72 -0.37 -8.27
C GLU A 302 -17.28 0.46 -7.06
N MET A 303 -16.14 1.14 -7.15
CA MET A 303 -15.59 1.96 -6.06
C MET A 303 -15.97 3.45 -6.14
N GLY A 304 -16.76 3.86 -7.13
CA GLY A 304 -17.10 5.27 -7.35
C GLY A 304 -15.90 6.12 -7.79
N LEU A 305 -14.94 5.52 -8.48
CA LEU A 305 -13.73 6.17 -8.98
C LEU A 305 -13.86 6.47 -10.46
N LYS A 306 -13.33 7.61 -10.88
CA LYS A 306 -13.17 7.89 -12.31
C LYS A 306 -12.01 7.06 -12.86
N TYR A 307 -12.23 6.39 -13.99
CA TYR A 307 -11.18 5.68 -14.72
C TYR A 307 -10.96 6.34 -16.08
N THR A 308 -9.72 6.72 -16.37
CA THR A 308 -9.35 7.43 -17.60
C THR A 308 -8.20 6.68 -18.27
N VAL A 309 -8.43 6.22 -19.50
CA VAL A 309 -7.40 5.59 -20.32
C VAL A 309 -6.76 6.63 -21.24
N MET A 310 -5.44 6.81 -21.14
CA MET A 310 -4.65 7.71 -21.96
C MET A 310 -3.49 6.95 -22.60
N PRO A 311 -3.70 6.28 -23.74
CA PRO A 311 -2.72 5.37 -24.33
C PRO A 311 -1.43 6.09 -24.69
N ILE A 312 -0.28 5.45 -24.41
CA ILE A 312 1.03 5.95 -24.83
C ILE A 312 1.76 4.92 -25.71
N GLN A 313 2.01 5.30 -26.96
CA GLN A 313 2.70 4.46 -27.93
C GLN A 313 4.11 4.99 -28.21
N LYS A 314 5.10 4.10 -28.21
CA LYS A 314 6.48 4.44 -28.61
C LYS A 314 6.60 4.38 -30.13
N GLN A 315 6.93 5.51 -30.76
CA GLN A 315 7.19 5.59 -32.20
C GLN A 315 8.60 6.16 -32.43
N GLY A 316 9.57 5.27 -32.69
CA GLY A 316 10.98 5.63 -32.76
C GLY A 316 11.49 6.16 -31.41
N ASN A 317 11.99 7.41 -31.42
CA ASN A 317 12.50 8.11 -30.23
C ASN A 317 11.44 8.99 -29.53
N LYS A 318 10.18 8.91 -29.94
CA LYS A 318 9.07 9.71 -29.37
C LYS A 318 8.02 8.82 -28.71
N TYR A 319 7.30 9.39 -27.76
CA TYR A 319 6.15 8.80 -27.11
C TYR A 319 4.89 9.59 -27.48
N LEU A 320 4.06 9.04 -28.36
CA LEU A 320 2.76 9.62 -28.73
C LEU A 320 1.80 9.48 -27.55
N GLY A 321 0.99 10.51 -27.25
CA GLY A 321 0.07 10.51 -26.11
C GLY A 321 0.70 10.98 -24.79
N LEU A 322 2.03 11.00 -24.68
CA LEU A 322 2.72 11.40 -23.45
C LEU A 322 2.53 12.89 -23.11
N PRO A 323 2.67 13.84 -24.06
CA PRO A 323 2.35 15.24 -23.79
C PRO A 323 0.90 15.43 -23.35
N GLU A 324 -0.05 14.76 -23.99
CA GLU A 324 -1.47 14.83 -23.65
C GLU A 324 -1.74 14.32 -22.23
N LEU A 325 -1.20 13.15 -21.88
CA LEU A 325 -1.28 12.60 -20.51
C LEU A 325 -0.74 13.59 -19.49
N ALA A 326 0.45 14.13 -19.76
CA ALA A 326 1.15 14.99 -18.82
C ALA A 326 0.41 16.30 -18.55
N HIS A 327 -0.12 16.94 -19.59
CA HIS A 327 -0.95 18.15 -19.43
C HIS A 327 -2.26 17.82 -18.73
N TYR A 328 -2.86 16.67 -19.03
CA TYR A 328 -4.08 16.22 -18.38
C TYR A 328 -3.88 16.08 -16.86
N ILE A 329 -2.91 15.27 -16.42
CA ILE A 329 -2.68 15.03 -14.98
C ILE A 329 -2.22 16.29 -14.23
N ALA A 330 -1.44 17.17 -14.88
CA ALA A 330 -0.98 18.41 -14.27
C ALA A 330 -2.14 19.37 -13.96
N ASN A 331 -3.19 19.36 -14.78
CA ASN A 331 -4.37 20.23 -14.64
C ASN A 331 -5.48 19.64 -13.77
N LEU A 332 -5.39 18.39 -13.32
CA LEU A 332 -6.34 17.85 -12.34
C LEU A 332 -6.19 18.64 -11.03
N GLU A 333 -7.28 18.87 -10.31
CA GLU A 333 -7.25 19.51 -8.98
C GLU A 333 -7.33 18.48 -7.85
N HIS A 334 -7.72 17.26 -8.19
CA HIS A 334 -7.88 16.15 -7.25
C HIS A 334 -6.71 15.19 -7.22
N LYS A 335 -6.77 14.28 -6.25
CA LYS A 335 -5.79 13.22 -6.06
C LYS A 335 -5.97 12.10 -7.08
N VAL A 336 -4.88 11.78 -7.79
CA VAL A 336 -4.87 10.86 -8.93
C VAL A 336 -3.76 9.82 -8.78
N TYR A 337 -4.08 8.58 -9.15
CA TYR A 337 -3.09 7.52 -9.34
C TYR A 337 -2.86 7.30 -10.83
N VAL A 338 -1.61 7.45 -11.27
CA VAL A 338 -1.21 7.28 -12.67
C VAL A 338 -0.36 6.02 -12.79
N HIS A 339 -0.78 5.06 -13.62
CA HIS A 339 0.00 3.83 -13.76
C HIS A 339 0.11 3.30 -15.19
N GLY A 340 1.16 2.49 -15.35
CA GLY A 340 1.49 1.73 -16.55
C GLY A 340 2.31 0.49 -16.21
N PHE A 341 2.60 -0.36 -17.18
CA PHE A 341 3.26 -1.65 -16.90
C PHE A 341 4.70 -1.54 -16.38
N LEU A 342 5.46 -0.51 -16.78
CA LEU A 342 6.89 -0.42 -16.47
C LEU A 342 7.36 1.02 -16.25
N ILE A 343 8.26 1.21 -15.29
CA ILE A 343 9.06 2.43 -15.14
C ILE A 343 10.05 2.47 -16.30
N THR A 344 9.69 3.17 -17.36
CA THR A 344 10.49 3.30 -18.60
C THR A 344 11.05 4.72 -18.76
N GLU A 345 11.81 4.95 -19.83
CA GLU A 345 12.20 6.29 -20.30
C GLU A 345 11.02 7.28 -20.32
N LYS A 346 9.82 6.81 -20.67
CA LYS A 346 8.56 7.56 -20.60
C LYS A 346 8.32 8.18 -19.22
N ASN A 347 8.48 7.40 -18.15
CA ASN A 347 8.23 7.86 -16.78
C ASN A 347 9.27 8.92 -16.37
N ARG A 348 10.50 8.83 -16.88
CA ARG A 348 11.53 9.85 -16.62
C ARG A 348 11.25 11.16 -17.39
N LEU A 349 10.70 11.06 -18.59
CA LEU A 349 10.23 12.22 -19.35
C LEU A 349 9.02 12.88 -18.65
N LEU A 350 8.08 12.06 -18.16
CA LEU A 350 6.93 12.54 -17.39
C LEU A 350 7.35 13.18 -16.07
N ASP A 351 8.30 12.58 -15.35
CA ASP A 351 8.92 13.16 -14.15
C ASP A 351 9.56 14.53 -14.45
N GLY A 352 10.32 14.65 -15.54
CA GLY A 352 10.88 15.91 -15.99
C GLY A 352 9.81 16.98 -16.28
N PHE A 353 8.71 16.59 -16.92
CA PHE A 353 7.59 17.50 -17.20
C PHE A 353 6.88 17.95 -15.92
N LEU A 354 6.52 17.03 -15.03
CA LEU A 354 5.85 17.34 -13.76
C LEU A 354 6.68 18.24 -12.84
N ARG A 355 7.99 18.30 -13.09
CA ARG A 355 8.95 19.21 -12.42
C ARG A 355 9.20 20.53 -13.17
N GLY A 356 8.39 20.84 -14.19
CA GLY A 356 8.45 22.11 -14.95
C GLY A 356 9.11 22.03 -16.33
N GLY A 357 9.48 20.84 -16.79
CA GLY A 357 10.10 20.61 -18.10
C GLY A 357 9.16 20.80 -19.31
N ASP A 358 9.75 20.73 -20.51
CA ASP A 358 9.05 20.85 -21.81
C ASP A 358 9.39 19.69 -22.74
N PHE A 359 8.39 18.90 -23.17
CA PHE A 359 8.59 17.74 -24.04
C PHE A 359 9.22 18.04 -25.39
N GLU A 360 9.07 19.25 -25.95
CA GLU A 360 9.70 19.59 -27.23
C GLU A 360 11.23 19.61 -27.14
N ARG A 361 11.74 19.83 -25.93
CA ARG A 361 13.14 20.13 -25.64
C ARG A 361 13.81 19.06 -24.79
N MET A 362 13.05 18.43 -23.88
CA MET A 362 13.50 17.30 -23.09
C MET A 362 13.84 16.08 -23.96
N GLY A 363 14.80 15.27 -23.52
CA GLY A 363 15.16 14.00 -24.16
C GLY A 363 15.99 14.12 -25.44
N ARG A 364 16.35 15.34 -25.86
CA ARG A 364 17.31 15.54 -26.95
C ARG A 364 18.72 15.09 -26.53
N PRO A 365 19.55 14.61 -27.48
CA PRO A 365 20.97 14.40 -27.20
C PRO A 365 21.61 15.70 -26.71
N PHE A 366 22.44 15.61 -25.69
CA PHE A 366 23.16 16.74 -25.10
C PHE A 366 24.67 16.49 -25.15
N PRO A 367 25.49 17.56 -25.19
CA PRO A 367 26.94 17.39 -25.13
C PRO A 367 27.34 16.89 -23.74
N GLU A 368 27.92 15.70 -23.65
CA GLU A 368 28.38 15.11 -22.38
C GLU A 368 29.61 15.86 -21.80
N ARG A 369 30.30 16.64 -22.63
CA ARG A 369 31.49 17.39 -22.25
C ARG A 369 31.59 18.71 -22.99
N LEU A 370 31.93 19.76 -22.25
CA LEU A 370 32.38 21.05 -22.76
C LEU A 370 33.90 21.17 -22.55
N GLN A 371 34.51 22.18 -23.15
CA GLN A 371 35.93 22.51 -22.97
C GLN A 371 36.27 22.74 -21.50
N GLY A 372 35.33 23.25 -20.70
CA GLY A 372 35.50 23.48 -19.27
C GLY A 372 35.36 22.23 -18.39
N GLY A 373 34.93 21.09 -18.94
CA GLY A 373 34.62 19.90 -18.14
C GLY A 373 33.35 19.15 -18.55
N GLU A 374 32.96 18.17 -17.74
CA GLU A 374 31.78 17.32 -17.97
C GLU A 374 30.47 18.08 -17.76
N VAL A 375 29.44 17.65 -18.49
CA VAL A 375 28.05 18.09 -18.29
C VAL A 375 27.26 16.94 -17.71
N PHE A 376 26.62 17.19 -16.58
CA PHE A 376 25.82 16.21 -15.86
C PHE A 376 24.35 16.46 -16.12
N ARG A 377 23.66 15.43 -16.64
CA ARG A 377 22.20 15.42 -16.69
C ARG A 377 21.68 14.88 -15.36
N VAL A 378 21.13 15.77 -14.55
CA VAL A 378 20.55 15.44 -13.24
C VAL A 378 19.12 14.92 -13.39
N SER A 379 18.34 15.53 -14.27
CA SER A 379 17.01 15.07 -14.68
C SER A 379 16.77 15.42 -16.15
N TYR A 380 15.61 15.09 -16.72
CA TYR A 380 15.31 15.44 -18.12
C TYR A 380 15.14 16.95 -18.36
N ASN A 381 14.92 17.74 -17.30
CA ASN A 381 14.80 19.19 -17.36
C ASN A 381 15.94 19.95 -16.65
N LEU A 382 16.92 19.26 -16.05
CA LEU A 382 17.98 19.88 -15.25
C LEU A 382 19.36 19.33 -15.61
N PHE A 383 20.25 20.25 -15.97
CA PHE A 383 21.64 20.00 -16.33
C PHE A 383 22.58 20.86 -15.48
N LEU A 384 23.76 20.33 -15.20
CA LEU A 384 24.82 21.02 -14.47
C LEU A 384 26.13 20.91 -15.22
N GLY A 385 26.96 21.94 -15.20
CA GLY A 385 28.29 21.83 -15.78
C GLY A 385 29.08 23.13 -15.73
N PRO A 386 30.25 23.16 -16.38
CA PRO A 386 31.12 24.33 -16.39
C PRO A 386 30.51 25.46 -17.22
N ARG A 387 30.95 26.70 -16.95
CA ARG A 387 30.56 27.85 -17.78
C ARG A 387 30.93 27.62 -19.26
N PRO A 388 29.97 27.64 -20.20
CA PRO A 388 30.22 27.37 -21.61
C PRO A 388 31.05 28.49 -22.24
N ARG A 389 32.05 28.11 -23.05
CA ARG A 389 32.86 29.06 -23.85
C ARG A 389 32.12 29.48 -25.13
N SER A 390 32.71 30.42 -25.86
CA SER A 390 32.16 30.92 -27.13
C SER A 390 31.90 29.77 -28.11
N GLY A 391 30.67 29.66 -28.62
CA GLY A 391 30.21 28.57 -29.50
C GLY A 391 29.63 27.33 -28.78
N GLU A 392 29.94 27.11 -27.51
CA GLU A 392 29.37 25.99 -26.73
C GLU A 392 27.95 26.27 -26.25
N LYS A 393 27.61 27.55 -26.04
CA LYS A 393 26.24 27.97 -25.73
C LYS A 393 25.26 27.54 -26.83
N ASP A 394 25.66 27.65 -28.09
CA ASP A 394 24.81 27.23 -29.22
C ASP A 394 24.61 25.71 -29.25
N LEU A 395 25.59 24.93 -28.79
CA LEU A 395 25.45 23.48 -28.65
C LEU A 395 24.43 23.12 -27.56
N LEU A 396 24.48 23.81 -26.42
CA LEU A 396 23.51 23.63 -25.33
C LEU A 396 22.09 24.03 -25.77
N VAL A 397 21.95 25.16 -26.47
CA VAL A 397 20.64 25.59 -27.04
C VAL A 397 20.11 24.57 -28.04
N LYS A 398 20.96 24.05 -28.94
CA LYS A 398 20.59 22.98 -29.88
C LYS A 398 20.16 21.69 -29.18
N ALA A 399 20.79 21.38 -28.04
CA ALA A 399 20.41 20.28 -27.15
C ALA A 399 19.09 20.54 -26.38
N GLY A 400 18.44 21.68 -26.59
CA GLY A 400 17.15 22.01 -25.99
C GLY A 400 17.25 22.77 -24.68
N ILE A 401 18.44 23.17 -24.22
CA ILE A 401 18.59 24.01 -23.02
C ILE A 401 18.03 25.40 -23.31
N THR A 402 17.14 25.83 -22.45
CA THR A 402 16.31 27.03 -22.62
C THR A 402 16.71 28.15 -21.69
N GLN A 403 17.22 27.77 -20.53
CA GLN A 403 17.64 28.67 -19.48
C GLN A 403 19.04 28.26 -19.05
N MET A 404 19.95 29.22 -19.09
CA MET A 404 21.30 29.07 -18.57
C MET A 404 21.45 30.12 -17.48
N GLN A 405 21.74 29.69 -16.26
CA GLN A 405 21.94 30.59 -15.14
C GLN A 405 23.25 30.24 -14.45
N THR A 406 24.12 31.24 -14.30
CA THR A 406 25.28 31.14 -13.42
C THR A 406 24.76 31.21 -11.99
N LEU A 407 25.04 30.19 -11.20
CA LEU A 407 24.78 30.22 -9.76
C LEU A 407 26.07 30.67 -9.08
N ASP A 408 25.98 31.67 -8.22
CA ASP A 408 27.09 32.09 -7.34
C ASP A 408 27.24 31.09 -6.18
N LEU A 409 27.42 29.81 -6.54
CA LEU A 409 27.70 28.71 -5.64
C LEU A 409 29.17 28.33 -5.83
N ASP A 410 29.95 28.50 -4.77
CA ASP A 410 31.36 28.19 -4.73
C ASP A 410 31.64 27.05 -3.74
N GLU A 411 32.91 26.69 -3.60
CA GLU A 411 33.35 25.62 -2.70
C GLU A 411 33.15 25.93 -1.21
N ASN A 412 32.73 27.16 -0.85
CA ASN A 412 32.41 27.53 0.52
C ASN A 412 31.02 27.02 0.95
N TRP A 413 30.15 26.69 -0.01
CA TRP A 413 28.86 26.08 0.27
C TRP A 413 28.97 24.55 0.31
N PRO A 414 28.45 23.86 1.33
CA PRO A 414 28.34 22.41 1.29
C PRO A 414 27.59 21.95 0.02
N PRO A 415 28.06 20.94 -0.72
CA PRO A 415 27.40 20.48 -1.94
C PRO A 415 25.91 20.12 -1.74
N ALA A 416 25.54 19.60 -0.57
CA ALA A 416 24.16 19.30 -0.24
C ALA A 416 23.30 20.56 0.01
N ALA A 417 23.90 21.63 0.54
CA ALA A 417 23.24 22.93 0.67
C ALA A 417 23.01 23.57 -0.72
N ALA A 418 24.00 23.50 -1.61
CA ALA A 418 23.85 23.91 -3.01
C ALA A 418 22.75 23.11 -3.74
N ALA A 419 22.70 21.78 -3.55
CA ALA A 419 21.62 20.96 -4.08
C ALA A 419 20.24 21.36 -3.52
N SER A 420 20.15 21.64 -2.22
CA SER A 420 18.91 22.11 -1.58
C SER A 420 18.47 23.47 -2.14
N TYR A 421 19.41 24.38 -2.37
CA TYR A 421 19.14 25.67 -3.01
C TYR A 421 18.59 25.50 -4.42
N ILE A 422 19.22 24.64 -5.24
CA ILE A 422 18.77 24.36 -6.61
C ILE A 422 17.35 23.76 -6.63
N GLN A 423 17.02 22.84 -5.72
CA GLN A 423 15.68 22.27 -5.62
C GLN A 423 14.63 23.27 -5.13
N ALA A 424 15.04 24.30 -4.39
CA ALA A 424 14.16 25.36 -3.91
C ALA A 424 13.94 26.49 -4.93
N LEU A 425 14.69 26.52 -6.04
CA LEU A 425 14.45 27.47 -7.12
C LEU A 425 13.06 27.23 -7.70
N PRO A 426 12.32 28.30 -8.04
CA PRO A 426 11.01 28.17 -8.65
C PRO A 426 11.12 27.34 -9.95
N PRO A 427 10.18 26.43 -10.22
CA PRO A 427 10.23 25.61 -11.42
C PRO A 427 10.19 26.51 -12.65
N THR A 428 11.32 26.56 -13.34
CA THR A 428 11.48 27.30 -14.58
C THR A 428 10.89 26.48 -15.72
N ARG A 429 9.95 27.05 -16.47
CA ARG A 429 9.41 26.37 -17.67
C ARG A 429 10.54 26.13 -18.67
N GLY A 430 10.79 24.86 -18.98
CA GLY A 430 11.77 24.43 -19.97
C GLY A 430 12.90 23.57 -19.39
N VAL A 431 14.05 23.60 -20.07
CA VAL A 431 15.25 22.85 -19.67
C VAL A 431 16.30 23.83 -19.15
N SER A 432 16.77 23.59 -17.93
CA SER A 432 17.68 24.48 -17.21
C SER A 432 19.09 23.91 -17.13
N TYR A 433 20.07 24.81 -17.27
CA TYR A 433 21.48 24.52 -17.12
C TYR A 433 22.07 25.48 -16.08
N TYR A 434 22.58 24.93 -14.97
CA TYR A 434 23.27 25.73 -13.97
C TYR A 434 24.78 25.59 -14.10
N GLU A 435 25.44 26.74 -14.20
CA GLU A 435 26.88 26.84 -14.40
C GLU A 435 27.61 26.78 -13.05
N PHE A 436 28.68 25.98 -12.97
CA PHE A 436 29.59 25.92 -11.82
C PHE A 436 31.01 26.31 -12.23
N SER A 437 31.69 27.01 -11.32
CA SER A 437 33.09 27.44 -11.50
C SER A 437 34.09 26.28 -11.29
N SER A 438 33.76 25.32 -10.42
CA SER A 438 34.60 24.15 -10.12
C SER A 438 33.95 22.87 -10.64
N PRO A 439 34.58 22.14 -11.59
CA PRO A 439 34.03 20.89 -12.15
C PRO A 439 33.82 19.79 -11.11
N ASN A 440 34.73 19.67 -10.13
CA ASN A 440 34.63 18.66 -9.08
C ASN A 440 33.47 18.98 -8.14
N TYR A 441 33.30 20.25 -7.77
CA TYR A 441 32.17 20.70 -6.97
C TYR A 441 30.83 20.45 -7.68
N GLY A 442 30.74 20.83 -8.95
CA GLY A 442 29.56 20.59 -9.78
C GLY A 442 29.22 19.10 -9.91
N ARG A 443 30.21 18.21 -10.00
CA ARG A 443 30.01 16.75 -9.99
C ARG A 443 29.40 16.27 -8.67
N SER A 444 29.89 16.74 -7.53
CA SER A 444 29.34 16.38 -6.22
C SER A 444 27.89 16.83 -6.07
N VAL A 445 27.59 18.08 -6.45
CA VAL A 445 26.21 18.61 -6.45
C VAL A 445 25.30 17.81 -7.40
N ALA A 446 25.79 17.47 -8.60
CA ALA A 446 25.04 16.66 -9.56
C ALA A 446 24.75 15.25 -9.04
N SER A 447 25.71 14.61 -8.39
CA SER A 447 25.54 13.28 -7.78
C SER A 447 24.48 13.33 -6.69
N ILE A 448 24.54 14.31 -5.79
CA ILE A 448 23.56 14.52 -4.71
C ILE A 448 22.17 14.73 -5.29
N LEU A 449 22.01 15.62 -6.26
CA LEU A 449 20.72 15.87 -6.88
C LEU A 449 20.17 14.63 -7.60
N SER A 450 21.02 13.87 -8.29
CA SER A 450 20.62 12.61 -8.92
C SER A 450 20.08 11.61 -7.89
N SER A 451 20.78 11.43 -6.76
CA SER A 451 20.27 10.61 -5.64
C SER A 451 18.95 11.15 -5.09
N ARG A 452 18.80 12.47 -5.00
CA ARG A 452 17.56 13.09 -4.55
C ARG A 452 16.39 12.87 -5.50
N TYR A 453 16.61 12.92 -6.81
CA TYR A 453 15.55 12.68 -7.79
C TYR A 453 15.22 11.20 -7.97
N TYR A 454 16.20 10.31 -7.90
CA TYR A 454 16.00 8.91 -8.31
C TYR A 454 16.16 7.87 -7.21
N GLY A 455 16.61 8.27 -6.02
CA GLY A 455 16.96 7.40 -4.91
C GLY A 455 18.43 7.00 -4.90
N PHE A 456 18.86 6.33 -3.84
CA PHE A 456 20.22 5.83 -3.69
C PHE A 456 20.49 4.66 -4.65
N GLU A 457 21.70 4.63 -5.19
CA GLU A 457 22.27 3.39 -5.72
C GLU A 457 22.72 2.52 -4.54
N ARG A 458 22.10 1.35 -4.36
CA ARG A 458 22.37 0.48 -3.19
C ARG A 458 23.85 0.16 -3.01
N ASP A 459 24.57 -0.03 -4.11
CA ASP A 459 25.99 -0.37 -4.11
C ASP A 459 26.88 0.80 -3.67
N LYS A 460 26.34 2.02 -3.64
CA LYS A 460 27.02 3.23 -3.18
C LYS A 460 26.70 3.58 -1.72
N VAL A 461 25.71 2.94 -1.10
CA VAL A 461 25.40 3.17 0.31
C VAL A 461 26.43 2.40 1.16
N PRO A 462 27.20 3.08 2.03
CA PRO A 462 28.18 2.41 2.87
C PRO A 462 27.47 1.47 3.85
N ALA A 463 28.00 0.25 4.02
CA ALA A 463 27.46 -0.72 4.98
C ALA A 463 27.50 -0.22 6.43
N SER A 464 28.41 0.71 6.72
CA SER A 464 28.49 1.37 8.02
C SER A 464 28.92 2.83 7.90
N ILE A 465 28.43 3.66 8.82
CA ILE A 465 28.87 5.04 9.01
C ILE A 465 29.39 5.13 10.44
N GLY A 466 30.66 5.55 10.59
CA GLY A 466 31.31 5.58 11.90
C GLY A 466 31.65 4.23 12.51
N GLY A 467 31.62 3.15 11.72
CA GLY A 467 31.73 1.78 12.23
C GLY A 467 30.40 1.19 12.72
N HIS A 468 29.27 1.86 12.47
CA HIS A 468 27.95 1.38 12.83
C HIS A 468 27.08 1.11 11.61
N ASN A 469 26.32 0.02 11.66
CA ASN A 469 25.53 -0.45 10.53
C ASN A 469 24.48 0.58 10.11
N VAL A 470 24.39 0.78 8.79
CA VAL A 470 23.33 1.54 8.14
C VAL A 470 22.46 0.56 7.38
N GLU A 471 21.18 0.55 7.71
CA GLU A 471 20.21 -0.34 7.11
C GLU A 471 19.43 0.39 6.02
N VAL A 472 19.34 -0.22 4.83
CA VAL A 472 18.57 0.31 3.70
C VAL A 472 17.15 -0.25 3.78
N ILE A 473 16.16 0.58 4.11
CA ILE A 473 14.75 0.20 4.06
C ILE A 473 14.27 0.25 2.60
N THR A 474 14.49 1.38 1.95
CA THR A 474 14.16 1.63 0.53
C THR A 474 15.28 2.41 -0.14
N GLU A 475 15.20 2.60 -1.46
CA GLU A 475 16.06 3.52 -2.21
C GLU A 475 15.95 4.99 -1.76
N ARG A 476 15.09 5.32 -0.79
CA ARG A 476 14.97 6.68 -0.23
C ARG A 476 14.92 6.71 1.29
N LEU A 477 15.06 5.58 1.97
CA LEU A 477 14.96 5.52 3.42
C LEU A 477 16.08 4.65 3.99
N LEU A 478 16.95 5.30 4.75
CA LEU A 478 17.99 4.66 5.54
C LEU A 478 17.63 4.74 7.02
N VAL A 479 18.05 3.74 7.78
CA VAL A 479 17.94 3.73 9.25
C VAL A 479 19.32 3.46 9.82
N GLY A 480 19.71 4.22 10.83
CA GLY A 480 20.95 3.96 11.56
C GLY A 480 21.03 4.72 12.86
N ARG A 481 22.17 4.61 13.55
CA ARG A 481 22.42 5.30 14.81
C ARG A 481 22.64 6.80 14.62
N GLN A 482 22.75 7.52 15.73
CA GLN A 482 23.22 8.90 15.76
C GLN A 482 24.61 9.02 15.12
N PRO A 483 24.76 9.73 13.99
CA PRO A 483 26.07 10.01 13.39
C PRO A 483 26.85 11.03 14.22
N GLU A 484 28.17 10.91 14.20
CA GLU A 484 29.07 11.93 14.72
C GLU A 484 29.06 13.18 13.83
N THR A 485 29.52 14.32 14.35
CA THR A 485 29.49 15.61 13.61
C THR A 485 30.16 15.51 12.24
N THR A 486 31.25 14.76 12.11
CA THR A 486 31.98 14.57 10.85
C THR A 486 31.31 13.59 9.89
N GLU A 487 30.37 12.78 10.37
CA GLU A 487 29.67 11.74 9.60
C GLU A 487 28.44 12.28 8.88
N TRP A 488 27.88 13.41 9.32
CA TRP A 488 26.76 14.08 8.63
C TRP A 488 27.08 14.41 7.18
N ARG A 489 28.33 14.77 6.90
CA ARG A 489 28.79 15.03 5.53
C ARG A 489 28.64 13.80 4.63
N ILE A 490 28.91 12.60 5.14
CA ILE A 490 28.76 11.35 4.37
C ILE A 490 27.29 11.16 3.97
N LEU A 491 26.36 11.36 4.91
CA LEU A 491 24.93 11.29 4.63
C LEU A 491 24.49 12.36 3.61
N ALA A 492 25.02 13.57 3.75
CA ALA A 492 24.76 14.67 2.83
C ALA A 492 25.25 14.36 1.40
N GLU A 493 26.44 13.78 1.26
CA GLU A 493 27.03 13.35 -0.01
C GLU A 493 26.28 12.17 -0.67
N LEU A 494 25.64 11.31 0.12
CA LEU A 494 24.73 10.27 -0.40
C LEU A 494 23.44 10.85 -0.99
N GLY A 495 23.15 12.12 -0.71
CA GLY A 495 21.96 12.82 -1.15
C GLY A 495 20.79 12.77 -0.18
N ILE A 496 21.05 12.44 1.09
CA ILE A 496 20.06 12.65 2.15
C ILE A 496 19.66 14.14 2.15
N ARG A 497 18.36 14.39 2.29
CA ARG A 497 17.81 15.74 2.45
C ARG A 497 17.22 15.93 3.83
N THR A 498 16.58 14.90 4.38
CA THR A 498 15.89 14.96 5.67
C THR A 498 16.49 13.95 6.63
N VAL A 499 16.83 14.41 7.83
CA VAL A 499 17.20 13.60 8.97
C VAL A 499 16.04 13.59 9.94
N VAL A 500 15.49 12.42 10.18
CA VAL A 500 14.41 12.19 11.15
C VAL A 500 15.03 11.65 12.43
N GLN A 501 15.10 12.49 13.44
CA GLN A 501 15.54 12.13 14.78
C GLN A 501 14.39 11.43 15.50
N LEU A 502 14.49 10.11 15.70
CA LEU A 502 13.51 9.35 16.46
C LEU A 502 13.94 9.26 17.92
N GLU A 503 13.10 9.77 18.82
CA GLU A 503 13.34 9.77 20.26
C GLU A 503 12.23 9.06 21.02
N GLU A 504 12.56 8.49 22.18
CA GLU A 504 11.54 8.07 23.15
C GLU A 504 10.91 9.32 23.81
N VAL A 505 9.68 9.19 24.34
CA VAL A 505 8.92 10.31 24.94
C VAL A 505 9.67 10.91 26.15
N GLU A 506 10.40 10.07 26.89
CA GLU A 506 11.26 10.49 27.99
C GLU A 506 12.70 10.66 27.49
N LEU A 507 13.11 11.91 27.28
CA LEU A 507 14.47 12.23 26.83
C LEU A 507 15.46 12.13 28.00
N PRO A 508 16.67 11.57 27.78
CA PRO A 508 17.76 11.67 28.74
C PRO A 508 18.11 13.15 28.99
N PRO A 509 18.35 13.57 30.25
CA PRO A 509 18.65 14.97 30.58
C PRO A 509 19.93 15.50 29.92
N ASP A 510 20.83 14.60 29.49
CA ASP A 510 22.15 14.95 28.95
C ASP A 510 22.16 15.11 27.42
N LYS A 511 21.03 14.83 26.74
CA LYS A 511 20.95 14.85 25.28
C LYS A 511 20.60 16.23 24.75
N ASN A 512 21.57 16.90 24.13
CA ASN A 512 21.36 18.23 23.56
C ASN A 512 20.92 18.17 22.09
N LEU A 513 19.60 18.09 21.87
CA LEU A 513 19.01 18.05 20.53
C LEU A 513 19.29 19.31 19.70
N GLN A 514 19.56 20.46 20.33
CA GLN A 514 19.88 21.69 19.60
C GLN A 514 21.25 21.60 18.91
N LEU A 515 22.25 21.01 19.56
CA LEU A 515 23.56 20.79 18.96
C LEU A 515 23.49 19.83 17.77
N ILE A 516 22.68 18.76 17.90
CA ILE A 516 22.44 17.81 16.80
C ILE A 516 21.78 18.53 15.63
N LYS A 517 20.71 19.29 15.89
CA LYS A 517 20.02 20.09 14.87
C LYS A 517 20.98 21.03 14.14
N GLN A 518 21.81 21.77 14.89
CA GLN A 518 22.79 22.69 14.31
C GLN A 518 23.82 21.96 13.43
N ALA A 519 24.32 20.79 13.86
CA ALA A 519 25.26 20.01 13.08
C ALA A 519 24.65 19.47 11.76
N VAL A 520 23.39 19.02 11.81
CA VAL A 520 22.63 18.56 10.64
C VAL A 520 22.38 19.72 9.66
N GLU A 521 21.90 20.85 10.17
CA GLU A 521 21.60 22.03 9.35
C GLU A 521 22.86 22.67 8.76
N ALA A 522 24.02 22.57 9.44
CA ALA A 522 25.31 23.04 8.92
C ALA A 522 25.75 22.32 7.64
N GLU A 523 25.36 21.06 7.45
CA GLU A 523 25.62 20.31 6.21
C GLU A 523 24.51 20.50 5.16
N GLY A 524 23.55 21.40 5.39
CA GLY A 524 22.46 21.71 4.44
C GLY A 524 21.32 20.69 4.43
N LEU A 525 21.19 19.91 5.50
CA LEU A 525 20.14 18.92 5.72
C LEU A 525 18.99 19.50 6.54
N ARG A 526 17.77 19.01 6.31
CA ARG A 526 16.60 19.33 7.12
C ARG A 526 16.54 18.38 8.32
N TRP A 527 16.37 18.91 9.52
CA TRP A 527 16.18 18.13 10.72
C TRP A 527 14.71 18.09 11.15
N VAL A 528 14.21 16.91 11.50
CA VAL A 528 12.85 16.69 12.01
C VAL A 528 12.91 15.81 13.25
N LEU A 529 12.27 16.23 14.34
CA LEU A 529 12.13 15.43 15.56
C LEU A 529 10.81 14.69 15.56
N ILE A 530 10.84 13.39 15.82
CA ILE A 530 9.67 12.54 15.99
C ILE A 530 9.82 11.75 17.28
N TYR A 531 8.78 11.78 18.12
CA TYR A 531 8.72 10.93 19.30
C TYR A 531 8.08 9.58 18.96
N ARG A 532 8.55 8.51 19.59
CA ARG A 532 8.04 7.15 19.44
C ARG A 532 6.77 6.93 20.28
N ASP A 533 5.66 7.51 19.83
CA ASP A 533 4.32 7.22 20.35
C ASP A 533 3.62 6.14 19.50
N GLU A 534 2.30 6.01 19.56
CA GLU A 534 1.58 5.03 18.75
C GLU A 534 1.55 5.38 17.25
N ASP A 535 1.84 6.64 16.89
CA ASP A 535 1.65 7.21 15.55
C ASP A 535 2.97 7.56 14.82
N TYR A 536 4.12 7.42 15.47
CA TYR A 536 5.43 7.80 14.90
C TYR A 536 5.71 7.23 13.50
N LEU A 537 5.27 6.00 13.20
CA LEU A 537 5.45 5.39 11.87
C LEU A 537 4.72 6.18 10.78
N ASN A 538 3.53 6.70 11.08
CA ASN A 538 2.78 7.54 10.14
C ASN A 538 3.52 8.86 9.91
N ARG A 539 4.07 9.46 10.97
CA ARG A 539 4.87 10.69 10.87
C ARG A 539 6.18 10.50 10.11
N ILE A 540 6.88 9.38 10.30
CA ILE A 540 8.07 9.03 9.51
C ILE A 540 7.68 8.88 8.03
N ALA A 541 6.62 8.13 7.74
CA ALA A 541 6.15 7.92 6.37
C ALA A 541 5.80 9.24 5.68
N LYS A 542 5.15 10.16 6.39
CA LYS A 542 4.84 11.50 5.89
C LYS A 542 6.09 12.26 5.48
N GLU A 543 7.14 12.24 6.30
CA GLU A 543 8.40 12.92 5.97
C GLU A 543 9.13 12.27 4.79
N VAL A 544 9.06 10.95 4.64
CA VAL A 544 9.61 10.23 3.48
C VAL A 544 8.83 10.57 2.20
N GLN A 545 7.51 10.72 2.28
CA GLN A 545 6.62 10.95 1.14
C GLN A 545 6.53 12.42 0.73
N ARG A 546 6.78 13.35 1.66
CA ARG A 546 6.54 14.80 1.48
C ARG A 546 7.09 15.35 0.17
N ASP A 547 8.37 15.09 -0.09
CA ASP A 547 9.06 15.64 -1.26
C ASP A 547 9.74 14.56 -2.11
N ASP A 548 9.41 13.28 -1.88
CA ASP A 548 10.06 12.12 -2.49
C ASP A 548 11.60 12.22 -2.42
N ASN A 549 12.14 12.78 -1.33
CA ASN A 549 13.58 12.95 -1.15
C ASN A 549 14.13 11.89 -0.19
N PRO A 550 15.41 11.49 -0.35
CA PRO A 550 16.00 10.50 0.53
C PRO A 550 16.13 10.99 1.99
N CYS A 551 15.75 10.12 2.91
CA CYS A 551 15.64 10.36 4.34
C CYS A 551 16.54 9.39 5.14
N TYR A 552 17.06 9.89 6.26
CA TYR A 552 17.80 9.10 7.24
C TYR A 552 17.05 9.14 8.57
N VAL A 553 16.59 8.00 9.05
CA VAL A 553 15.99 7.88 10.39
C VAL A 553 17.11 7.51 11.38
N VAL A 554 17.34 8.41 12.32
CA VAL A 554 18.23 8.19 13.45
C VAL A 554 17.44 7.44 14.51
N ALA A 555 17.86 6.24 14.85
CA ALA A 555 17.29 5.43 15.92
C ALA A 555 18.38 5.00 16.90
N GLU A 556 18.08 5.00 18.19
CA GLU A 556 19.03 4.53 19.21
C GLU A 556 19.39 3.05 18.99
N PRO A 557 20.63 2.61 19.30
CA PRO A 557 21.10 1.26 19.00
C PRO A 557 20.21 0.13 19.53
N PHE A 558 19.55 0.33 20.68
CA PHE A 558 18.69 -0.67 21.30
C PHE A 558 17.30 -0.79 20.65
N ILE A 559 16.85 0.22 19.89
CA ILE A 559 15.58 0.21 19.14
C ILE A 559 15.76 0.14 17.63
N GLN A 560 16.97 0.39 17.11
CA GLN A 560 17.25 0.43 15.67
C GLN A 560 16.72 -0.82 14.95
N ASN A 561 16.92 -2.01 15.51
CA ASN A 561 16.42 -3.27 14.93
C ASN A 561 14.89 -3.34 14.92
N ALA A 562 14.22 -2.86 15.97
CA ALA A 562 12.76 -2.84 16.04
C ALA A 562 12.19 -1.88 14.98
N VAL A 563 12.73 -0.66 14.93
CA VAL A 563 12.35 0.38 13.96
C VAL A 563 12.61 -0.08 12.54
N PHE A 564 13.74 -0.75 12.28
CA PHE A 564 14.03 -1.37 10.98
C PHE A 564 12.97 -2.39 10.59
N ILE A 565 12.62 -3.31 11.50
CA ILE A 565 11.61 -4.35 11.25
C ILE A 565 10.25 -3.71 10.96
N GLU A 566 9.84 -2.71 11.75
CA GLU A 566 8.54 -2.02 11.62
C GLU A 566 8.44 -1.20 10.33
N LEU A 567 9.49 -0.44 9.97
CA LEU A 567 9.52 0.34 8.73
C LEU A 567 9.51 -0.59 7.51
N LYS A 568 10.34 -1.65 7.54
CA LYS A 568 10.42 -2.64 6.46
C LYS A 568 9.12 -3.42 6.31
N SER A 569 8.45 -3.76 7.41
CA SER A 569 7.19 -4.48 7.38
C SER A 569 6.03 -3.64 6.86
N ARG A 570 6.06 -2.33 7.09
CA ARG A 570 5.05 -1.41 6.52
C ARG A 570 5.34 -1.02 5.07
N ARG A 571 6.52 -1.37 4.52
CA ARG A 571 7.03 -0.92 3.22
C ARG A 571 6.94 0.60 3.05
N ILE A 572 7.25 1.31 4.14
CA ILE A 572 7.44 2.77 4.12
C ILE A 572 8.63 3.09 3.24
#